data_AF-A0A127SL78-F1
#
_entry.id   AF-A0A127SL78-F1
#
_cell.length_a   1.000
_cell.length_b   1.000
_cell.length_c   1.000
_cell.angle_alpha   90.00
_cell.angle_beta   90.00
_cell.angle_gamma   90.00
#
_symmetry.space_group_name_H-M   'P 1'
#
loop_
_entity.id
_entity.type
_entity.pdbx_description
1 polymer ?
#
loop_
_entity_poly.entity_id
_entity_poly.type
_entity_poly.pdbx_seq_one_letter_code
_entity_poly.pdbx_strand_id
1 'polypeptide(L)' 'CRLINTTLTFEYSNVDADIHSTIDSVFNPSSGTIRADVIKELTLDPTKIDPNKVTIITENK' A
#
# COMPACT_ATOMS: atom_id res chain seq x y z
N CYS A 1 -13.88 9.92 0.55
CA CYS A 1 -13.94 8.87 1.61
C CYS A 1 -12.77 9.08 2.55
N ARG A 2 -12.97 9.01 3.87
CA ARG A 2 -11.89 9.03 4.85
C ARG A 2 -11.83 7.64 5.46
N LEU A 3 -10.86 6.82 5.02
CA LEU A 3 -10.69 5.47 5.53
C LEU A 3 -10.01 5.59 6.91
N ILE A 4 -10.78 5.37 7.97
CA ILE A 4 -10.31 5.41 9.35
C ILE A 4 -9.98 3.98 9.78
N ASN A 5 -8.72 3.74 10.13
CA ASN A 5 -8.25 2.59 10.90
C ASN A 5 -8.83 1.22 10.49
N THR A 6 -8.35 0.68 9.39
CA THR A 6 -8.45 -0.76 9.14
C THR A 6 -7.04 -1.33 9.09
N THR A 7 -6.75 -2.22 10.05
CA THR A 7 -5.60 -3.14 10.00
C THR A 7 -5.56 -3.76 8.61
N LEU A 8 -4.50 -3.46 7.88
CA LEU A 8 -4.35 -3.86 6.49
C LEU A 8 -4.63 -5.35 6.30
N THR A 9 -5.63 -5.66 5.50
CA THR A 9 -5.75 -6.92 4.77
C THR A 9 -6.18 -6.55 3.37
N PHE A 10 -5.22 -6.09 2.58
CA PHE A 10 -5.33 -6.08 1.12
C PHE A 10 -4.65 -7.34 0.58
N GLU A 11 -4.98 -8.50 1.15
CA GLU A 11 -4.60 -9.74 0.50
C GLU A 11 -5.38 -9.86 -0.82
N TYR A 12 -4.65 -9.85 -1.93
CA TYR A 12 -5.14 -10.14 -3.29
C TYR A 12 -6.12 -9.14 -3.92
N SER A 13 -6.33 -7.96 -3.33
CA SER A 13 -7.24 -6.94 -3.88
C SER A 13 -6.51 -5.91 -4.75
N ASN A 14 -7.12 -5.48 -5.85
CA ASN A 14 -6.65 -4.32 -6.62
C ASN A 14 -6.82 -3.08 -5.73
N VAL A 15 -5.72 -2.39 -5.43
CA VAL A 15 -5.69 -1.33 -4.44
C VAL A 15 -5.46 0.02 -5.11
N ASP A 16 -6.40 0.94 -5.01
CA ASP A 16 -6.19 2.36 -5.31
C ASP A 16 -6.47 3.12 -4.02
N ALA A 17 -5.40 3.37 -3.27
CA ALA A 17 -5.48 3.95 -1.94
C ALA A 17 -4.75 5.29 -1.95
N ASP A 18 -5.49 6.35 -1.64
CA ASP A 18 -4.94 7.68 -1.42
C ASP A 18 -5.05 8.05 0.07
N ILE A 19 -3.94 7.92 0.78
CA ILE A 19 -3.86 7.98 2.24
C ILE A 19 -2.96 9.15 2.64
N HIS A 20 -3.56 10.29 2.94
CA HIS A 20 -2.87 11.46 3.54
C HIS A 20 -2.61 11.25 5.04
N SER A 21 -2.02 10.11 5.39
CA SER A 21 -1.69 9.69 6.75
C SER A 21 -0.51 8.70 6.72
N THR A 22 0.05 8.40 7.89
CA THR A 22 1.02 7.31 8.05
C THR A 22 0.34 5.94 7.91
N ILE A 23 0.91 5.10 7.06
CA ILE A 23 0.62 3.67 6.97
C ILE A 23 1.67 2.92 7.80
N ASP A 24 1.22 2.07 8.72
CA ASP A 24 2.13 1.27 9.53
C ASP A 24 2.79 0.16 8.70
N SER A 25 2.03 -0.60 7.91
CA SER A 25 2.61 -1.69 7.13
C SER A 25 1.83 -1.98 5.86
N VAL A 26 2.51 -2.40 4.79
CA VAL A 26 1.94 -2.85 3.51
C VAL A 26 2.54 -4.20 3.15
N PHE A 27 1.67 -5.21 2.93
CA PHE A 27 2.09 -6.58 2.62
C PHE A 27 1.49 -7.04 1.30
N ASN A 28 2.36 -7.39 0.35
CA ASN A 28 2.02 -8.10 -0.89
C ASN A 28 0.73 -7.64 -1.61
N PRO A 29 0.57 -6.34 -1.93
CA PRO A 29 -0.52 -5.90 -2.78
C PRO A 29 -0.43 -6.58 -4.16
N SER A 30 -1.53 -7.11 -4.67
CA SER A 30 -1.54 -7.85 -5.95
C SER A 30 -1.38 -6.94 -7.16
N SER A 31 -1.91 -5.72 -7.10
CA SER A 31 -1.74 -4.65 -8.10
C SER A 31 -2.38 -3.35 -7.61
N GLY A 32 -1.94 -2.21 -8.16
CA GLY A 32 -2.59 -0.91 -7.99
C GLY A 32 -1.65 0.19 -7.52
N THR A 33 -2.22 1.30 -7.03
CA THR A 33 -1.47 2.48 -6.58
C THR A 33 -1.73 2.75 -5.10
N ILE A 34 -0.66 2.93 -4.33
CA ILE A 34 -0.72 3.33 -2.92
C ILE A 34 -0.04 4.69 -2.81
N ARG A 35 -0.81 5.72 -2.48
CA ARG A 35 -0.30 7.03 -2.09
C ARG A 35 -0.37 7.16 -0.58
N ALA A 36 0.74 7.51 0.03
CA ALA A 36 0.86 7.64 1.48
C ALA A 36 1.79 8.78 1.87
N ASP A 37 1.57 9.44 2.99
CA ASP A 37 2.56 10.42 3.49
C ASP A 37 3.81 9.68 4.00
N VAL A 38 3.61 8.60 4.76
CA VAL A 38 4.70 7.78 5.33
C VAL A 38 4.26 6.33 5.32
N ILE A 39 5.14 5.42 4.90
CA ILE A 39 4.95 3.96 5.03
C ILE A 39 6.09 3.45 5.92
N LYS A 40 5.77 2.90 7.09
CA LYS A 40 6.81 2.42 8.00
C LYS A 40 7.39 1.08 7.55
N GLU A 41 6.54 0.17 7.12
CA GLU A 41 6.95 -1.18 6.69
C GLU A 41 6.32 -1.54 5.35
N LEU A 42 7.16 -1.95 4.39
CA LEU A 42 6.72 -2.38 3.07
C LEU A 42 7.36 -3.73 2.75
N THR A 43 6.54 -4.76 2.64
CA THR A 43 6.96 -6.11 2.29
C THR A 43 6.37 -6.49 0.93
N LEU A 44 7.25 -6.65 -0.05
CA LEU A 44 6.91 -7.11 -1.40
C LEU A 44 7.67 -8.41 -1.68
N ASP A 45 6.94 -9.52 -1.74
CA ASP A 45 7.47 -10.84 -2.06
C ASP A 45 7.23 -11.14 -3.54
N PRO A 46 8.28 -11.08 -4.39
CA PRO A 46 8.16 -11.32 -5.82
C PRO A 46 7.78 -12.76 -6.17
N THR A 47 7.84 -13.69 -5.21
CA THR A 47 7.37 -15.06 -5.41
C THR A 47 5.84 -15.18 -5.33
N LYS A 48 5.18 -14.19 -4.70
CA LYS A 48 3.73 -14.16 -4.47
C LYS A 48 3.01 -13.10 -5.29
N ILE A 49 3.66 -11.96 -5.56
CA ILE A 49 3.09 -10.84 -6.31
C ILE A 49 4.05 -10.31 -7.37
N ASP A 50 3.53 -9.55 -8.32
CA ASP A 50 4.37 -8.82 -9.29
C ASP A 50 4.58 -7.38 -8.79
N PRO A 51 5.78 -7.03 -8.29
CA PRO A 51 6.04 -5.68 -7.78
C PRO A 51 5.93 -4.61 -8.86
N ASN A 52 6.04 -4.94 -10.15
CA ASN A 52 5.85 -3.96 -11.24
C ASN A 52 4.39 -3.53 -11.40
N LYS A 53 3.44 -4.31 -10.87
CA LYS A 53 2.01 -3.97 -10.90
C LYS A 53 1.60 -3.06 -9.75
N VAL A 54 2.53 -2.72 -8.86
CA VAL A 54 2.28 -1.92 -7.67
C VAL A 54 3.07 -0.62 -7.80
N THR A 55 2.36 0.50 -7.73
CA THR A 55 2.97 1.84 -7.72
C THR A 55 2.84 2.43 -6.33
N ILE A 56 3.96 2.76 -5.70
CA ILE A 56 3.98 3.37 -4.37
C ILE A 56 4.47 4.79 -4.51
N ILE A 57 3.68 5.74 -4.04
CA ILE A 57 3.96 7.17 -4.10
C ILE A 57 3.96 7.69 -2.66
N THR A 58 5.12 8.11 -2.19
CA THR A 58 5.27 8.73 -0.88
C THR A 58 5.56 10.22 -1.02
N GLU A 59 4.72 11.08 -0.44
CA GLU A 59 5.01 12.52 -0.39
C GLU A 59 6.00 12.79 0.75
N ASN A 60 7.29 12.55 0.50
CA ASN A 60 8.35 13.04 1.37
C ASN A 60 8.35 14.57 1.33
N LYS A 61 7.93 15.20 2.43
CA LYS A 61 8.01 16.65 2.64
C LYS A 61 9.08 16.99 3.67
#